data_AF-A0A5C5R625-F1
#
_entry.id   AF-A0A5C5R625-F1
#
_cell.length_a   1.000
_cell.length_b   1.000
_cell.length_c   1.000
_cell.angle_alpha   90.00
_cell.angle_beta   90.00
_cell.angle_gamma   90.00
#
_symmetry.space_group_name_H-M   'P 1'
#
loop_
_entity.id
_entity.type
_entity.pdbx_description
1 polymer ?
#
loop_
_entity_poly.entity_id
_entity_poly.type
_entity_poly.pdbx_seq_one_letter_code
_entity_poly.pdbx_strand_id
1 'polypeptide(L)' 'PNALITDHVISTEQVLQMVREQSVTNVTGSTSPLKAETICGNGDGVAALKFEKKISQSLTEQGIKIKA' A
#
# COMPACT_ATOMS: atom_id res chain seq x y z
N PRO A 1 10.06 -6.95 -15.43
CA PRO A 1 10.64 -5.67 -14.98
C PRO A 1 9.57 -4.86 -14.23
N ASN A 2 9.93 -3.89 -13.38
CA ASN A 2 8.99 -3.08 -12.56
C ASN A 2 8.14 -3.87 -11.55
N ALA A 3 8.72 -4.93 -10.98
CA ALA A 3 8.04 -5.77 -9.99
C ALA A 3 8.09 -5.19 -8.57
N LEU A 4 8.99 -4.24 -8.30
CA LEU A 4 9.20 -3.63 -6.99
C LEU A 4 8.97 -2.11 -7.07
N ILE A 5 8.07 -1.62 -6.23
CA ILE A 5 7.87 -0.19 -6.01
C ILE A 5 8.84 0.25 -4.91
N THR A 6 9.76 1.16 -5.24
CA THR A 6 10.73 1.74 -4.28
C THR A 6 10.39 3.18 -3.87
N ASP A 7 9.35 3.76 -4.45
CA ASP A 7 8.84 5.08 -4.11
C ASP A 7 7.74 4.97 -3.05
N HIS A 8 7.93 5.66 -1.92
CA HIS A 8 7.01 5.64 -0.78
C HIS A 8 5.64 6.25 -1.08
N VAL A 9 5.59 7.24 -1.96
CA VAL A 9 4.34 7.90 -2.36
C VAL A 9 3.52 6.93 -3.19
N ILE A 10 4.14 6.34 -4.22
CA ILE A 10 3.48 5.36 -5.10
C ILE A 10 2.98 4.15 -4.31
N SER A 11 3.78 3.62 -3.37
CA SER A 11 3.34 2.48 -2.55
C SER A 11 2.16 2.86 -1.64
N THR A 12 2.15 4.08 -1.10
CA THR A 12 1.07 4.55 -0.21
C THR A 12 -0.24 4.70 -0.99
N GLU A 13 -0.19 5.30 -2.17
CA GLU A 13 -1.36 5.44 -3.06
C GLU A 13 -1.92 4.08 -3.46
N GLN A 14 -1.06 3.13 -3.81
CA GLN A 14 -1.50 1.78 -4.16
C GLN A 14 -2.17 1.07 -2.97
N VAL A 15 -1.60 1.17 -1.76
CA VAL A 15 -2.23 0.59 -0.56
C VAL A 15 -3.59 1.24 -0.28
N LEU A 16 -3.73 2.54 -0.48
CA LEU A 16 -5.00 3.24 -0.31
C LEU A 16 -6.06 2.76 -1.30
N GLN A 17 -5.68 2.60 -2.57
CA GLN A 17 -6.55 2.02 -3.60
C GLN A 17 -6.99 0.61 -3.18
N MET A 18 -6.04 -0.24 -2.79
CA MET A 18 -6.33 -1.62 -2.36
C MET A 18 -7.34 -1.65 -1.21
N VAL A 19 -7.14 -0.84 -0.18
CA VAL A 19 -7.99 -0.86 1.02
C VAL A 19 -9.36 -0.24 0.76
N ARG A 20 -9.43 0.90 0.05
CA ARG A 20 -10.71 1.62 -0.15
C ARG A 20 -11.54 1.08 -1.29
N GLU A 21 -10.88 0.83 -2.42
CA GLU A 21 -11.55 0.49 -3.67
C GLU A 21 -11.55 -1.01 -3.92
N GLN A 22 -10.82 -1.79 -3.12
CA GLN A 22 -10.70 -3.24 -3.28
C GLN A 22 -10.27 -3.58 -4.72
N SER A 23 -9.24 -2.85 -5.18
CA SER A 23 -8.67 -2.97 -6.51
C SER A 23 -7.20 -2.53 -6.54
N VAL A 24 -6.49 -2.91 -7.61
CA VAL A 24 -5.10 -2.47 -7.86
C VAL A 24 -4.90 -2.16 -9.33
N THR A 25 -4.17 -1.09 -9.61
CA THR A 25 -3.66 -0.80 -10.95
C THR A 25 -2.39 -1.61 -11.22
N ASN A 26 -2.40 -2.44 -12.26
CA ASN A 26 -1.25 -3.25 -12.64
C ASN A 26 -0.22 -2.46 -13.46
N VAL A 27 0.92 -3.11 -13.77
CA VAL A 27 2.03 -2.49 -14.53
C VAL A 27 1.67 -2.06 -15.96
N THR A 28 0.54 -2.53 -16.50
CA THR A 28 0.03 -2.13 -17.82
C THR A 28 -0.98 -0.99 -17.74
N GLY A 29 -1.31 -0.52 -16.54
CA GLY A 29 -2.28 0.55 -16.30
C GLY A 29 -3.73 0.08 -16.19
N SER A 30 -4.02 -1.21 -16.30
CA SER A 30 -5.39 -1.73 -16.09
C SER A 30 -5.66 -2.01 -14.61
N THR A 31 -6.87 -1.69 -14.16
CA THR A 31 -7.33 -1.92 -12.79
C THR A 31 -7.95 -3.29 -12.66
N SER A 32 -7.50 -4.07 -11.68
CA SER A 32 -8.02 -5.41 -11.37
C SER A 32 -8.68 -5.42 -9.98
N PRO A 33 -9.85 -6.04 -9.81
CA PRO A 33 -10.47 -6.19 -8.50
C PRO A 33 -9.64 -7.13 -7.61
N LEU A 34 -9.58 -6.84 -6.31
CA LEU A 34 -8.95 -7.70 -5.30
C LEU A 34 -9.55 -7.48 -3.92
N LYS A 35 -9.52 -8.50 -3.07
CA LYS A 35 -9.95 -8.36 -1.68
C LYS A 35 -8.74 -8.12 -0.78
N ALA A 36 -8.55 -6.89 -0.30
CA ALA A 36 -7.44 -6.51 0.58
C ALA A 36 -7.93 -6.40 2.03
N GLU A 37 -7.74 -7.48 2.79
CA GLU A 37 -8.05 -7.54 4.22
C GLU A 37 -6.79 -7.39 5.09
N THR A 38 -5.62 -7.69 4.52
CA THR A 38 -4.32 -7.54 5.17
C THR A 38 -3.32 -6.99 4.16
N ILE A 39 -2.38 -6.17 4.64
CA ILE A 39 -1.27 -5.62 3.86
C ILE A 39 0.02 -6.16 4.45
N CYS A 40 0.79 -6.89 3.65
CA CYS A 40 2.11 -7.36 4.05
C CYS A 40 3.08 -6.17 4.05
N GLY A 41 3.71 -5.91 5.20
CA GLY A 41 4.84 -5.00 5.32
C GLY A 41 6.15 -5.76 5.17
N ASN A 42 7.11 -5.19 4.43
CA ASN A 42 8.47 -5.70 4.43
C ASN A 42 9.27 -4.91 5.47
N GLY A 43 9.72 -5.59 6.53
CA GLY A 43 10.50 -4.99 7.62
C GLY A 43 12.00 -4.84 7.33
N ASP A 44 12.47 -5.25 6.16
CA ASP A 44 13.90 -5.35 5.85
C ASP A 44 14.49 -4.03 5.32
N GLY A 45 15.57 -3.59 5.93
CA GLY A 45 16.35 -2.42 5.51
C GLY A 45 15.89 -1.10 6.12
N VAL A 46 16.74 -0.07 6.03
CA VAL A 46 16.52 1.24 6.67
C VAL A 46 15.28 1.96 6.13
N ALA A 47 14.84 1.64 4.92
CA ALA A 47 13.67 2.23 4.29
C ALA A 47 12.34 1.59 4.75
N ALA A 48 12.34 0.31 5.13
CA ALA A 48 11.15 -0.45 5.50
C ALA A 48 10.30 0.23 6.57
N LEU A 49 10.93 0.61 7.68
CA LEU A 49 10.25 1.29 8.78
C LEU A 49 9.63 2.63 8.36
N LYS A 50 10.27 3.34 7.41
CA LYS A 50 9.72 4.61 6.88
C LYS A 50 8.50 4.34 5.99
N PHE A 51 8.54 3.29 5.17
CA PHE A 51 7.38 2.84 4.38
C PHE A 51 6.19 2.52 5.29
N GLU A 52 6.39 1.64 6.27
CA GLU A 52 5.33 1.21 7.18
C GLU A 52 4.73 2.39 7.94
N LYS A 53 5.57 3.29 8.47
CA LYS A 53 5.09 4.50 9.16
C LYS A 53 4.26 5.40 8.24
N LYS A 54 4.72 5.66 7.01
CA LYS A 54 4.02 6.55 6.07
C LYS A 54 2.68 5.96 5.65
N ILE A 55 2.64 4.67 5.35
CA ILE A 55 1.41 3.95 4.99
C ILE A 55 0.43 3.96 6.16
N SER A 56 0.89 3.57 7.36
CA SER A 56 0.05 3.55 8.56
C SER A 56 -0.53 4.93 8.85
N GLN A 57 0.29 5.98 8.79
CA GLN A 57 -0.17 7.35 9.01
C GLN A 57 -1.23 7.75 7.98
N SER A 58 -0.95 7.52 6.69
CA SER A 58 -1.87 7.89 5.60
C SER A 58 -3.21 7.17 5.68
N LEU A 59 -3.22 5.90 6.10
CA LEU A 59 -4.45 5.14 6.38
C LEU A 59 -5.24 5.79 7.53
N THR A 60 -4.57 6.09 8.66
CA THR A 60 -5.23 6.67 9.83
C THR A 60 -5.76 8.09 9.60
N GLU A 61 -5.02 8.94 8.89
CA GLU A 61 -5.46 10.29 8.47
C GLU A 61 -6.72 10.25 7.61
N GLN A 62 -6.91 9.13 6.92
CA GLN A 62 -8.04 8.86 6.04
C GLN A 62 -9.19 8.11 6.72
N GLY A 63 -9.15 7.99 8.05
CA GLY A 63 -10.18 7.35 8.85
C GLY A 63 -10.17 5.82 8.80
N ILE A 64 -9.14 5.22 8.19
CA ILE A 64 -9.01 3.77 8.09
C ILE A 64 -8.35 3.25 9.37
N LYS A 65 -9.08 2.39 10.08
CA LYS A 65 -8.61 1.82 11.35
C LYS A 65 -7.80 0.56 11.11
N ILE A 66 -6.56 0.56 11.60
CA ILE A 66 -5.67 -0.61 11.59
C ILE A 66 -5.93 -1.43 12.86
N LYS A 67 -6.13 -2.75 12.70
CA LYS A 67 -6.35 -3.70 13.79
C LYS A 67 -5.75 -5.07 13.43
N ALA A 68 -5.52 -5.89 14.45
CA ALA A 68 -5.26 -7.32 14.32
C ALA A 68 -6.58 -8.10 14.28
#